data_AF-A0A165XE84-F1
#
_entry.id   AF-A0A165XE84-F1
#
_cell.length_a   1.000
_cell.length_b   1.000
_cell.length_c   1.000
_cell.angle_alpha   90.00
_cell.angle_beta   90.00
_cell.angle_gamma   90.00
#
_symmetry.space_group_name_H-M   'P 1'
#
loop_
_entity.id
_entity.type
_entity.pdbx_description
1 polymer ?
#
loop_
_entity_poly.entity_id
_entity_poly.type
_entity_poly.pdbx_seq_one_letter_code
_entity_poly.pdbx_strand_id
1 'polypeptide(L)'
;MAEYPQNLTEELRDVLGLMIMQTCPIAHALRRGGEDIPHKTEAEQAYVLHWLIGLTLEHGEGWREKVGERLQHIAADARAEQSNKVGR
;
A
#
# COMPACT_ATOMS: atom_id res chain seq x y z
N MET A 1 9.48 -15.25 -3.71
CA MET A 1 9.82 -13.87 -3.30
C MET A 1 11.14 -13.51 -3.97
N ALA A 2 11.21 -12.35 -4.61
CA ALA A 2 12.47 -11.85 -5.16
C ALA A 2 13.49 -11.62 -4.02
N GLU A 3 14.77 -11.86 -4.31
CA GLU A 3 15.84 -11.64 -3.35
C GLU A 3 16.03 -10.13 -3.09
N TYR A 4 16.35 -9.77 -1.85
CA TYR A 4 16.61 -8.36 -1.52
C TYR A 4 17.95 -7.91 -2.14
N PRO A 5 17.99 -6.78 -2.86
CA PRO A 5 19.15 -6.39 -3.63
C PRO A 5 20.30 -5.93 -2.72
N GLN A 6 21.53 -6.24 -3.12
CA GLN A 6 22.75 -5.78 -2.42
C GLN A 6 22.99 -4.28 -2.59
N ASN A 7 22.56 -3.71 -3.72
CA ASN A 7 22.67 -2.28 -4.00
C ASN A 7 21.28 -1.63 -3.90
N LEU A 8 21.23 -0.42 -3.33
CA LEU A 8 20.00 0.36 -3.24
C LEU A 8 19.59 0.87 -4.63
N THR A 9 18.55 0.27 -5.22
CA THR A 9 17.96 0.74 -6.48
C THR A 9 17.25 2.08 -6.29
N GLU A 10 16.95 2.77 -7.38
CA GLU A 10 16.24 4.06 -7.34
C GLU A 10 14.83 3.91 -6.76
N GLU A 11 14.10 2.87 -7.17
CA GLU A 11 12.74 2.58 -6.71
C GLU A 11 12.72 2.22 -5.22
N LEU A 12 13.71 1.45 -4.78
CA LEU A 12 13.81 1.08 -3.38
C LEU A 12 14.21 2.28 -2.52
N ARG A 13 15.02 3.21 -3.04
CA ARG A 13 15.32 4.49 -2.39
C ARG A 13 14.07 5.34 -2.25
N ASP A 14 13.23 5.41 -3.28
CA ASP A 14 11.95 6.11 -3.25
C ASP A 14 11.05 5.57 -2.14
N VAL A 15 10.89 4.24 -2.07
CA VAL A 15 10.04 3.58 -1.08
C VAL A 15 10.58 3.78 0.34
N LEU A 16 11.88 3.56 0.56
CA LEU A 16 12.50 3.71 1.87
C LEU A 16 12.57 5.17 2.35
N GLY A 17 12.50 6.13 1.42
CA GLY A 17 12.42 7.56 1.72
C GLY A 17 11.03 8.03 2.14
N LEU A 18 10.00 7.19 2.07
CA LEU A 18 8.64 7.58 2.44
C LEU A 18 8.52 7.87 3.93
N MET A 19 7.88 9.01 4.22
CA MET A 19 7.63 9.47 5.57
C MET A 19 6.31 8.96 6.11
N ILE A 20 6.20 8.95 7.45
CA ILE A 20 5.02 8.46 8.17
C ILE A 20 3.72 9.15 7.72
N MET A 21 3.79 10.44 7.41
CA MET A 21 2.66 11.24 6.89
C MET A 21 2.19 10.78 5.50
N GLN A 22 3.07 10.13 4.72
CA GLN A 22 2.75 9.56 3.41
C GLN A 22 2.24 8.12 3.55
N THR A 23 2.74 7.35 4.52
CA THR A 23 2.36 5.94 4.70
C THR A 23 1.06 5.75 5.46
N CYS A 24 0.74 6.59 6.45
CA CYS A 24 -0.50 6.44 7.25
C CYS A 24 -1.79 6.46 6.39
N PRO A 25 -1.99 7.39 5.43
CA PRO A 25 -3.16 7.37 4.57
C PRO A 25 -3.27 6.08 3.72
N ILE A 26 -2.15 5.50 3.32
CA ILE A 26 -2.10 4.23 2.59
C ILE A 26 -2.54 3.09 3.51
N ALA A 27 -2.02 3.02 4.73
CA ALA A 27 -2.43 2.01 5.72
C ALA A 27 -3.94 2.07 5.99
N HIS A 28 -4.51 3.27 6.10
CA HIS A 28 -5.95 3.45 6.26
C HIS A 28 -6.75 2.94 5.05
N ALA A 29 -6.25 3.14 3.83
CA ALA A 29 -6.86 2.58 2.64
C ALA A 29 -6.77 1.05 2.63
N LEU A 30 -5.59 0.48 2.88
CA LEU A 30 -5.39 -0.97 2.94
C LEU A 30 -6.29 -1.64 3.97
N ARG A 31 -6.44 -1.05 5.16
CA ARG A 31 -7.37 -1.53 6.20
C ARG A 31 -8.83 -1.52 5.73
N ARG A 32 -9.26 -0.50 4.99
CA ARG A 32 -10.59 -0.48 4.35
C ARG A 32 -10.74 -1.58 3.29
N GLY A 33 -9.64 -1.99 2.68
CA GLY A 33 -9.56 -3.14 1.79
C GLY A 33 -9.49 -4.50 2.49
N GLY A 34 -9.63 -4.55 3.81
CA GLY A 34 -9.66 -5.78 4.60
C GLY A 34 -8.33 -6.21 5.23
N GLU A 35 -7.25 -5.42 5.07
CA GLU A 35 -5.97 -5.75 5.71
C GLU A 35 -6.02 -5.56 7.23
N ASP A 36 -5.49 -6.53 7.98
CA ASP A 36 -5.39 -6.45 9.44
C ASP A 36 -4.12 -5.67 9.86
N ILE A 37 -4.26 -4.35 9.95
CA ILE A 37 -3.17 -3.43 10.30
C ILE A 37 -3.47 -2.79 11.66
N PRO A 38 -2.63 -2.97 12.69
CA PRO A 38 -2.82 -2.34 13.99
C PRO A 38 -2.96 -0.82 13.90
N HIS A 39 -3.80 -0.24 14.75
CA HIS A 39 -3.96 1.22 14.89
C HIS A 39 -2.80 1.83 15.71
N LYS A 40 -1.58 1.65 15.21
CA LYS A 40 -0.35 2.17 15.80
C LYS A 40 0.55 2.67 14.67
N THR A 41 1.03 3.90 14.78
CA THR A 41 1.66 4.61 13.67
C THR A 41 2.90 3.90 13.13
N GLU A 42 3.74 3.33 14.01
CA GLU A 42 4.92 2.56 13.61
C GLU A 42 4.54 1.25 12.91
N ALA A 43 3.44 0.62 13.32
CA ALA A 43 2.94 -0.60 12.69
C ALA A 43 2.35 -0.30 11.30
N GLU A 44 1.64 0.81 11.17
CA GLU A 44 1.10 1.27 9.87
C GLU A 44 2.21 1.56 8.88
N GLN A 45 3.24 2.31 9.29
CA GLN A 45 4.39 2.60 8.45
C GLN A 45 5.14 1.31 8.07
N ALA A 46 5.42 0.44 9.03
CA ALA A 46 6.14 -0.81 8.79
C ALA A 46 5.39 -1.71 7.79
N TYR A 47 4.08 -1.86 7.95
CA TYR A 47 3.26 -2.65 7.03
C TYR A 47 3.31 -2.07 5.62
N VAL A 48 3.11 -0.76 5.47
CA VAL A 48 3.12 -0.10 4.15
C VAL A 48 4.50 -0.22 3.50
N LEU A 49 5.59 0.04 4.22
CA LEU A 49 6.94 -0.12 3.67
C LEU A 49 7.20 -1.57 3.25
N HIS A 50 6.82 -2.55 4.08
CA HIS A 50 6.97 -3.96 3.73
C HIS A 50 6.24 -4.31 2.43
N TRP A 51 4.99 -3.88 2.30
CA TRP A 51 4.18 -4.09 1.12
C TRP A 51 4.79 -3.43 -0.14
N LEU A 52 5.18 -2.15 -0.02
CA LEU A 52 5.78 -1.41 -1.13
C LEU A 52 7.11 -1.99 -1.57
N ILE A 53 7.97 -2.42 -0.64
CA ILE A 53 9.21 -3.12 -0.96
C ILE A 53 8.90 -4.37 -1.77
N GLY A 54 7.92 -5.19 -1.36
CA GLY A 54 7.51 -6.37 -2.12
C GLY A 54 7.14 -6.06 -3.57
N LEU A 55 6.31 -5.03 -3.79
CA LEU A 55 5.93 -4.58 -5.12
C LEU A 55 7.10 -4.04 -5.94
N THR A 56 8.00 -3.29 -5.31
CA THR A 56 9.21 -2.77 -5.95
C THR A 56 10.14 -3.90 -6.39
N LEU A 57 10.31 -4.92 -5.56
CA LEU A 57 11.13 -6.07 -5.91
C LEU A 57 10.51 -6.94 -7.02
N GLU A 58 9.18 -6.99 -7.11
CA GLU A 58 8.48 -7.79 -8.11
C GLU A 58 8.34 -7.07 -9.47
N HIS A 59 8.13 -5.75 -9.46
CA HIS A 59 7.74 -5.00 -10.66
C HIS A 59 8.73 -3.91 -11.08
N GLY A 60 9.80 -3.65 -10.31
CA GLY A 60 10.74 -2.58 -10.60
C GLY A 60 10.01 -1.23 -10.75
N GLU A 61 10.29 -0.50 -11.84
CA GLU A 61 9.63 0.79 -12.18
C GLU A 61 8.09 0.74 -12.17
N GLY A 62 7.50 -0.43 -12.42
CA GLY A 62 6.04 -0.64 -12.44
C GLY A 62 5.36 -0.67 -11.06
N TRP A 63 6.11 -0.56 -9.96
CA TRP A 63 5.55 -0.70 -8.61
C TRP A 63 4.45 0.33 -8.29
N ARG A 64 4.58 1.56 -8.80
CA ARG A 64 3.60 2.63 -8.57
C ARG A 64 2.25 2.33 -9.22
N GLU A 65 2.27 1.71 -10.39
CA GLU A 65 1.05 1.27 -11.08
C GLU A 65 0.32 0.21 -10.24
N LYS A 66 1.04 -0.77 -9.70
CA LYS A 66 0.46 -1.83 -8.84
C LYS A 66 -0.10 -1.32 -7.53
N VAL A 67 0.54 -0.32 -6.93
CA VAL A 67 -0.05 0.41 -5.79
C VAL A 67 -1.36 1.09 -6.19
N GLY A 68 -1.34 1.80 -7.33
CA GLY A 68 -2.51 2.49 -7.86
C GLY A 68 -3.68 1.56 -8.12
N GLU A 69 -3.45 0.45 -8.84
CA GLU A 69 -4.45 -0.60 -9.10
C GLU A 69 -5.09 -1.09 -7.80
N ARG A 70 -4.28 -1.49 -6.81
CA ARG A 70 -4.81 -2.00 -5.53
C ARG A 70 -5.66 -0.96 -4.81
N LEU A 71 -5.19 0.28 -4.72
CA LEU A 71 -5.94 1.34 -4.02
C LEU A 71 -7.22 1.75 -4.78
N GLN A 72 -7.21 1.70 -6.11
CA GLN A 72 -8.40 1.92 -6.93
C GLN A 72 -9.45 0.83 -6.72
N HIS A 73 -9.03 -0.44 -6.68
CA HIS A 73 -9.92 -1.56 -6.36
C HIS A 73 -10.60 -1.38 -5.00
N ILE A 74 -9.83 -1.07 -3.96
CA ILE A 74 -10.37 -0.79 -2.62
C ILE A 74 -11.38 0.35 -2.65
N ALA A 75 -11.08 1.43 -3.38
CA ALA A 75 -11.99 2.57 -3.50
C ALA A 75 -13.29 2.23 -4.25
N ALA A 76 -13.21 1.37 -5.27
CA ALA A 76 -14.36 0.89 -6.02
C ALA A 76 -15.27 0.02 -5.14
N ASP A 77 -14.69 -0.93 -4.41
CA ASP A 77 -15.43 -1.82 -3.50
C ASP A 77 -16.13 -1.01 -2.40
N ALA A 78 -15.42 -0.06 -1.79
CA ALA A 78 -15.98 0.83 -0.77
C ALA A 78 -17.16 1.68 -1.29
N ARG A 79 -17.13 2.10 -2.56
CA ARG A 79 -18.27 2.81 -3.20
C ARG A 79 -19.45 1.89 -3.46
N ALA A 80 -19.20 0.67 -3.95
CA ALA A 80 -20.24 -0.32 -4.21
C ALA A 80 -21.00 -0.68 -2.91
N GLU A 81 -20.28 -0.89 -1.82
CA GLU A 81 -20.88 -1.16 -0.50
C GLU A 81 -21.77 -0.01 0.00
N GLN A 82 -21.35 1.24 -0.17
CA GLN A 82 -22.13 2.40 0.22
C GLN A 82 -23.43 2.52 -0.59
N SER A 83 -23.35 2.30 -1.91
CA SER A 83 -24.54 2.31 -2.77
C SER A 83 -25.54 1.23 -2.37
N ASN A 84 -25.07 0.04 -1.95
CA ASN A 84 -25.93 -1.04 -1.51
C ASN A 84 -26.59 -0.77 -0.13
N LYS A 85 -25.93 0.02 0.73
CA LYS A 85 -26.48 0.42 2.04
C LYS A 85 -27.53 1.54 1.95
N VAL A 86 -27.42 2.43 0.95
CA VAL A 86 -28.37 3.56 0.76
C VAL A 86 -29.66 3.12 0.06
N GLY A 87 -29.62 2.06 -0.73
CA GLY A 87 -30.81 1.51 -1.43
C GLY A 87 -31.65 0.52 -0.63
N ARG A 88 -31.36 0.32 0.67
CA ARG A 88 -32.00 -0.64 1.56
C ARG A 88 -32.73 0.07 2.69
#